data_AF-A0A3B9LSZ7-F1
#
_entry.id   AF-A0A3B9LSZ7-F1
#
_cell.length_a   1.000
_cell.length_b   1.000
_cell.length_c   1.000
_cell.angle_alpha   90.00
_cell.angle_beta   90.00
_cell.angle_gamma   90.00
#
_symmetry.space_group_name_H-M   'P 1'
#
loop_
_entity.id
_entity.type
_entity.pdbx_description
1 polymer ?
#
loop_
_entity_poly.entity_id
_entity_poly.type
_entity_poly.pdbx_seq_one_letter_code
_entity_poly.pdbx_strand_id
1 'polypeptide(L)'
;MKNRKGFTLWLTGLSGAGKTTLAALLATELRARGVNVEVLDGDEFRTNLSKGLGFSKEDRDTNIRRIGYVCRLLSRNGVGTVSAAISPYRSVRDEVRRAIEREDVEFIEVFVKCPIAVLAERDVKGLYKEALAGRLKGFTGVSDPYEEPLAPDVIVETDRETVESSSSIIIRELEQRGLIPEVDLSRPRIVSSGFSRRWRSAAKSSRRVTAAGGGSSLTILKRLFLNKPIRKR
;
A
#
# COMPACT_ATOMS: atom_id res chain seq x y z
N MET A 1 23.69 8.47 -7.32
CA MET A 1 22.43 8.17 -6.60
C MET A 1 22.81 7.71 -5.20
N LYS A 2 22.28 8.30 -4.12
CA LYS A 2 22.53 7.76 -2.76
C LYS A 2 21.92 6.35 -2.73
N ASN A 3 22.75 5.34 -2.47
CA ASN A 3 22.33 3.95 -2.37
C ASN A 3 21.52 3.82 -1.07
N ARG A 4 20.18 3.91 -1.17
CA ARG A 4 19.30 3.89 0.00
C ARG A 4 19.03 2.44 0.39
N LYS A 5 19.20 2.10 1.67
CA LYS A 5 18.81 0.78 2.18
C LYS A 5 17.28 0.60 2.00
N GLY A 6 16.86 -0.60 1.63
CA GLY A 6 15.45 -0.95 1.60
C GLY A 6 14.93 -1.23 3.00
N PHE A 7 13.62 -1.43 3.12
CA PHE A 7 12.95 -1.76 4.37
C PHE A 7 11.66 -2.53 4.07
N THR A 8 11.12 -3.21 5.07
CA THR A 8 9.80 -3.84 4.98
C THR A 8 8.87 -3.26 6.04
N LEU A 9 7.84 -2.55 5.59
CA LEU A 9 6.72 -2.13 6.39
C LEU A 9 5.60 -3.18 6.28
N TRP A 10 5.30 -3.84 7.38
CA TRP A 10 4.38 -4.98 7.44
C TRP A 10 3.08 -4.60 8.15
N LEU A 11 2.04 -4.28 7.39
CA LEU A 11 0.72 -3.98 7.95
C LEU A 11 -0.04 -5.28 8.24
N THR A 12 -0.32 -5.54 9.52
CA THR A 12 -1.15 -6.67 9.99
C THR A 12 -2.40 -6.17 10.68
N GLY A 13 -3.50 -6.94 10.61
CA GLY A 13 -4.79 -6.55 11.19
C GLY A 13 -5.96 -7.29 10.56
N LEU A 14 -7.12 -7.25 11.21
CA LEU A 14 -8.34 -7.90 10.73
C LEU A 14 -8.80 -7.40 9.34
N SER A 15 -9.63 -8.20 8.66
CA SER A 15 -10.23 -7.80 7.37
C SER A 15 -10.98 -6.47 7.52
N GLY A 16 -10.84 -5.54 6.56
CA GLY A 16 -11.51 -4.22 6.65
C GLY A 16 -10.88 -3.22 7.64
N ALA A 17 -9.81 -3.58 8.37
CA ALA A 17 -9.15 -2.66 9.30
C ALA A 17 -8.46 -1.43 8.64
N GLY A 18 -8.41 -1.34 7.31
CA GLY A 18 -7.84 -0.19 6.60
C GLY A 18 -6.43 -0.38 6.06
N LYS A 19 -5.85 -1.59 6.13
CA LYS A 19 -4.48 -1.90 5.65
C LYS A 19 -4.23 -1.47 4.21
N THR A 20 -5.08 -1.86 3.26
CA THR A 20 -4.91 -1.53 1.83
C THR A 20 -5.00 -0.02 1.59
N THR A 21 -5.89 0.68 2.31
CA THR A 21 -6.02 2.14 2.26
C THR A 21 -4.74 2.83 2.76
N LEU A 22 -4.24 2.41 3.93
CA LEU A 22 -2.98 2.91 4.48
C LEU A 22 -1.81 2.62 3.55
N ALA A 23 -1.71 1.41 3.01
CA ALA A 23 -0.63 1.03 2.10
C ALA A 23 -0.59 1.91 0.84
N ALA A 24 -1.73 2.24 0.26
CA ALA A 24 -1.82 3.12 -0.90
C ALA A 24 -1.37 4.57 -0.57
N LEU A 25 -1.82 5.11 0.57
CA LEU A 25 -1.44 6.46 1.01
C LEU A 25 0.07 6.53 1.33
N LEU A 26 0.57 5.57 2.10
CA LEU A 26 1.99 5.45 2.45
C LEU A 26 2.86 5.33 1.20
N ALA A 27 2.50 4.46 0.25
CA ALA A 27 3.25 4.32 -0.99
C ALA A 27 3.27 5.62 -1.81
N THR A 28 2.18 6.39 -1.80
CA THR A 28 2.13 7.70 -2.47
C THR A 28 3.10 8.69 -1.83
N GLU A 29 3.07 8.81 -0.51
CA GLU A 29 3.96 9.72 0.24
C GLU A 29 5.43 9.29 0.12
N LEU A 30 5.73 8.01 0.23
CA LEU A 30 7.08 7.46 0.08
C LEU A 30 7.66 7.73 -1.32
N ARG A 31 6.86 7.54 -2.38
CA ARG A 31 7.27 7.87 -3.76
C ARG A 31 7.49 9.37 -3.94
N ALA A 32 6.66 10.22 -3.33
CA ALA A 32 6.83 11.67 -3.37
C ALA A 32 8.16 12.11 -2.72
N ARG A 33 8.66 11.34 -1.75
CA ARG A 33 9.98 11.53 -1.11
C ARG A 33 11.15 10.87 -1.87
N GLY A 34 10.90 10.34 -3.06
CA GLY A 34 11.93 9.69 -3.88
C GLY A 34 12.34 8.30 -3.37
N VAL A 35 11.51 7.65 -2.56
CA VAL A 35 11.72 6.25 -2.14
C VAL A 35 11.17 5.33 -3.23
N ASN A 36 12.00 4.40 -3.72
CA ASN A 36 11.52 3.30 -4.55
C ASN A 36 10.71 2.36 -3.65
N VAL A 37 9.40 2.24 -3.88
CA VAL A 37 8.51 1.47 -3.02
C VAL A 37 7.48 0.67 -3.80
N GLU A 38 7.26 -0.57 -3.37
CA GLU A 38 6.23 -1.45 -3.88
C GLU A 38 5.24 -1.88 -2.79
N VAL A 39 3.97 -2.01 -3.20
CA VAL A 39 2.87 -2.46 -2.34
C VAL A 39 2.60 -3.93 -2.63
N LEU A 40 2.56 -4.76 -1.59
CA LEU A 40 2.28 -6.19 -1.69
C LEU A 40 0.98 -6.49 -0.93
N ASP A 41 -0.14 -6.38 -1.64
CA ASP A 41 -1.48 -6.60 -1.08
C ASP A 41 -1.86 -8.09 -1.08
N GLY A 42 -2.42 -8.56 0.04
CA GLY A 42 -2.76 -9.96 0.24
C GLY A 42 -3.83 -10.48 -0.72
N ASP A 43 -4.77 -9.64 -1.17
CA ASP A 43 -5.79 -10.03 -2.14
C ASP A 43 -5.18 -10.16 -3.54
N GLU A 44 -4.27 -9.26 -3.93
CA GLU A 44 -3.53 -9.35 -5.21
C GLU A 44 -2.59 -10.57 -5.25
N PHE A 45 -1.94 -10.90 -4.14
CA PHE A 45 -1.15 -12.11 -4.05
C PHE A 45 -2.01 -13.36 -4.21
N ARG A 46 -3.19 -13.41 -3.58
CA ARG A 46 -4.14 -14.52 -3.73
C ARG A 46 -4.60 -14.72 -5.17
N THR A 47 -4.74 -13.66 -5.97
CA THR A 47 -5.13 -13.79 -7.37
C THR A 47 -3.98 -14.21 -8.29
N ASN A 48 -2.74 -13.77 -8.01
CA ASN A 48 -1.61 -13.95 -8.93
C ASN A 48 -0.57 -15.00 -8.50
N LEU A 49 -0.10 -14.95 -7.25
CA LEU A 49 1.04 -15.74 -6.76
C LEU A 49 0.64 -16.86 -5.78
N SER A 50 -0.61 -16.80 -5.29
CA SER A 50 -1.20 -17.72 -4.32
C SER A 50 -2.51 -18.31 -4.83
N LYS A 51 -2.71 -18.33 -6.16
CA LYS A 51 -3.87 -18.95 -6.79
C LYS A 51 -3.94 -20.42 -6.40
N GLY A 52 -5.11 -20.86 -5.95
CA GLY A 52 -5.36 -22.23 -5.50
C GLY A 52 -5.19 -22.46 -4.00
N LEU A 53 -4.61 -21.51 -3.24
CA LEU A 53 -4.65 -21.57 -1.78
C LEU A 53 -6.05 -21.21 -1.28
N GLY A 54 -6.57 -22.02 -0.36
CA GLY A 54 -7.80 -21.77 0.36
C GLY A 54 -7.59 -20.84 1.55
N PHE A 55 -8.28 -21.15 2.65
CA PHE A 55 -8.31 -20.36 3.88
C PHE A 55 -8.05 -21.21 5.13
N SER A 56 -7.49 -22.41 4.97
CA SER A 56 -6.94 -23.17 6.08
C SER A 56 -5.78 -22.41 6.72
N LYS A 57 -5.40 -22.81 7.93
CA LYS A 57 -4.22 -22.27 8.60
C LYS A 57 -2.98 -22.43 7.73
N GLU A 58 -2.77 -23.60 7.16
CA GLU A 58 -1.59 -23.94 6.35
C GLU A 58 -1.53 -23.11 5.06
N ASP A 59 -2.67 -22.88 4.42
CA ASP A 59 -2.78 -22.04 3.22
C ASP A 59 -2.53 -20.56 3.55
N ARG A 60 -3.01 -20.09 4.70
CA ARG A 60 -2.74 -18.73 5.19
C ARG A 60 -1.25 -18.56 5.48
N ASP A 61 -0.66 -19.50 6.21
CA ASP A 61 0.77 -19.50 6.53
C ASP A 61 1.61 -19.48 5.25
N THR A 62 1.26 -20.31 4.27
CA THR A 62 1.93 -20.36 2.96
C THR A 62 1.80 -19.04 2.21
N ASN A 63 0.61 -18.44 2.19
CA ASN A 63 0.40 -17.14 1.55
C ASN A 63 1.27 -16.05 2.20
N ILE A 64 1.33 -16.01 3.54
CA ILE A 64 2.16 -15.05 4.26
C ILE A 64 3.65 -15.28 4.00
N ARG A 65 4.12 -16.53 3.97
CA ARG A 65 5.51 -16.83 3.60
C ARG A 65 5.86 -16.38 2.19
N ARG A 66 4.94 -16.54 1.23
CA ARG A 66 5.13 -16.07 -0.16
C ARG A 66 5.25 -14.55 -0.24
N ILE A 67 4.37 -13.83 0.46
CA ILE A 67 4.46 -12.36 0.56
C ILE A 67 5.79 -11.96 1.22
N GLY A 68 6.15 -12.57 2.34
CA GLY A 68 7.40 -12.33 3.06
C GLY A 68 8.65 -12.60 2.21
N TYR A 69 8.63 -13.65 1.38
CA TYR A 69 9.71 -13.93 0.45
C TYR A 69 9.89 -12.82 -0.59
N VAL A 70 8.81 -12.29 -1.17
CA VAL A 70 8.87 -11.17 -2.12
C VAL A 70 9.30 -9.88 -1.43
N CYS A 71 8.77 -9.59 -0.23
CA CYS A 71 9.24 -8.49 0.62
C CYS A 71 10.76 -8.52 0.77
N ARG A 72 11.29 -9.66 1.25
CA ARG A 72 12.72 -9.87 1.46
C ARG A 72 13.54 -9.65 0.19
N LEU A 73 13.10 -10.19 -0.95
CA LEU A 73 13.80 -10.06 -2.21
C LEU A 73 13.91 -8.60 -2.67
N LEU A 74 12.82 -7.84 -2.54
CA LEU A 74 12.80 -6.43 -2.94
C LEU A 74 13.60 -5.56 -1.96
N SER A 75 13.41 -5.76 -0.66
CA SER A 75 14.00 -4.91 0.36
C SER A 75 15.51 -5.05 0.49
N ARG A 76 16.06 -6.27 0.35
CA ARG A 76 17.52 -6.45 0.27
C ARG A 76 18.16 -5.81 -0.97
N ASN A 77 17.36 -5.44 -1.98
CA ASN A 77 17.80 -4.74 -3.19
C ASN A 77 17.49 -3.23 -3.15
N GLY A 78 17.27 -2.65 -1.96
CA GLY A 78 17.11 -1.20 -1.80
C GLY A 78 15.68 -0.69 -2.05
N VAL A 79 14.69 -1.57 -2.21
CA VAL A 79 13.29 -1.20 -2.43
C VAL A 79 12.52 -1.21 -1.12
N GLY A 80 11.87 -0.12 -0.75
CA GLY A 80 10.90 -0.13 0.35
C GLY A 80 9.72 -1.02 0.00
N THR A 81 9.25 -1.84 0.93
CA THR A 81 8.07 -2.68 0.70
C THR A 81 6.99 -2.34 1.70
N VAL A 82 5.74 -2.25 1.25
CA VAL A 82 4.57 -2.07 2.10
C VAL A 82 3.65 -3.27 1.90
N SER A 83 3.69 -4.22 2.82
CA SER A 83 2.80 -5.38 2.79
C SER A 83 1.47 -5.06 3.47
N ALA A 84 0.36 -5.41 2.84
CA ALA A 84 -0.98 -5.29 3.41
C ALA A 84 -1.67 -6.66 3.41
N ALA A 85 -1.49 -7.42 4.48
CA ALA A 85 -2.06 -8.76 4.62
C ALA A 85 -2.65 -8.98 6.01
N ILE A 86 -3.66 -9.84 6.14
CA ILE A 86 -4.24 -10.13 7.47
C ILE A 86 -3.17 -10.72 8.39
N SER A 87 -2.35 -11.64 7.89
CA SER A 87 -1.24 -12.28 8.62
C SER A 87 -1.59 -12.69 10.07
N PRO A 88 -2.58 -13.58 10.27
CA PRO A 88 -3.24 -13.75 11.56
C PRO A 88 -2.39 -14.39 12.66
N TYR A 89 -1.40 -15.22 12.32
CA TYR A 89 -0.63 -15.98 13.32
C TYR A 89 0.73 -15.32 13.57
N ARG A 90 1.06 -15.09 14.85
CA ARG A 90 2.32 -14.44 15.25
C ARG A 90 3.54 -15.20 14.78
N SER A 91 3.52 -16.53 14.93
CA SER A 91 4.65 -17.40 14.60
C SER A 91 5.16 -17.20 13.17
N VAL A 92 4.26 -16.98 12.20
CA VAL A 92 4.63 -16.74 10.80
C VAL A 92 5.08 -15.30 10.57
N ARG A 93 4.52 -14.32 11.27
CA ARG A 93 5.03 -12.93 11.22
C ARG A 93 6.46 -12.86 11.76
N ASP A 94 6.74 -13.55 12.86
CA ASP A 94 8.09 -13.65 13.45
C ASP A 94 9.06 -14.41 12.54
N GLU A 95 8.59 -15.46 11.85
CA GLU A 95 9.37 -16.17 10.84
C GLU A 95 9.80 -15.23 9.71
N VAL A 96 8.86 -14.46 9.16
CA VAL A 96 9.11 -13.49 8.08
C VAL A 96 10.03 -12.37 8.54
N ARG A 97 9.78 -11.78 9.73
CA ARG A 97 10.64 -10.76 10.36
C ARG A 97 12.09 -11.23 10.41
N ARG A 98 12.34 -12.38 11.05
CA ARG A 98 13.69 -12.96 11.17
C ARG A 98 14.33 -13.23 9.81
N ALA A 99 13.55 -13.64 8.80
CA ALA A 99 14.08 -13.92 7.48
C ALA A 99 14.52 -12.64 6.74
N ILE A 100 13.87 -11.50 6.99
CA ILE A 100 14.19 -10.20 6.39
C ILE A 100 15.37 -9.55 7.12
N GLU A 101 15.37 -9.56 8.45
CA GLU A 101 16.43 -8.94 9.26
C GLU A 101 17.80 -9.60 9.05
N ARG A 102 17.85 -10.90 8.70
CA ARG A 102 19.08 -11.59 8.31
C ARG A 102 19.77 -11.01 7.07
N GLU A 103 19.07 -10.23 6.25
CA GLU A 103 19.62 -9.57 5.07
C GLU A 103 20.09 -8.12 5.37
N ASP A 104 20.23 -7.73 6.65
CA ASP A 104 20.53 -6.35 7.09
C ASP A 104 19.45 -5.35 6.63
N VAL A 105 18.19 -5.78 6.69
CA VAL A 105 17.00 -5.00 6.33
C VAL A 105 16.09 -4.84 7.53
N GLU A 106 15.67 -3.60 7.79
CA GLU A 106 14.70 -3.27 8.84
C GLU A 106 13.30 -3.80 8.50
N PHE A 107 12.69 -4.50 9.47
CA PHE A 107 11.31 -4.96 9.41
C PHE A 107 10.48 -4.22 10.47
N ILE A 108 9.45 -3.52 10.01
CA ILE A 108 8.59 -2.66 10.84
C ILE A 108 7.18 -3.24 10.83
N GLU A 109 6.76 -3.84 11.94
CA GLU A 109 5.41 -4.37 12.09
C GLU A 109 4.45 -3.29 12.55
N VAL A 110 3.46 -3.00 11.72
CA VAL A 110 2.38 -2.07 12.05
C VAL A 110 1.12 -2.86 12.35
N PHE A 111 0.67 -2.78 13.60
CA PHE A 111 -0.63 -3.30 13.99
C PHE A 111 -1.72 -2.29 13.62
N VAL A 112 -2.47 -2.61 12.56
CA VAL A 112 -3.66 -1.86 12.14
C VAL A 112 -4.85 -2.38 12.94
N LYS A 113 -5.03 -1.81 14.12
CA LYS A 113 -6.01 -2.22 15.11
C LYS A 113 -7.36 -1.59 14.82
N CYS A 114 -8.40 -2.42 14.83
CA CYS A 114 -9.79 -1.97 14.76
C CYS A 114 -10.67 -3.07 15.39
N PRO A 115 -11.55 -2.73 16.36
CA PRO A 115 -12.43 -3.70 16.99
C PRO A 115 -13.34 -4.41 15.99
N ILE A 116 -13.56 -5.72 16.18
CA ILE A 116 -14.38 -6.52 15.27
C ILE A 116 -15.82 -6.00 15.14
N ALA A 117 -16.39 -5.43 16.21
CA ALA A 117 -17.72 -4.83 16.18
C ALA A 117 -17.82 -3.70 15.14
N VAL A 118 -16.84 -2.79 15.15
CA VAL A 118 -16.74 -1.69 14.17
C VAL A 118 -16.52 -2.23 12.76
N LEU A 119 -15.71 -3.28 12.61
CA LEU A 119 -15.49 -3.92 11.29
C LEU A 119 -16.74 -4.61 10.74
N ALA A 120 -17.53 -5.24 11.61
CA ALA A 120 -18.79 -5.86 11.26
C ALA A 120 -19.88 -4.84 10.91
N GLU A 121 -19.84 -3.64 11.50
CA GLU A 121 -20.70 -2.51 11.09
C GLU A 121 -20.29 -1.95 9.72
N ARG A 122 -18.98 -1.80 9.47
CA ARG A 122 -18.45 -1.31 8.18
C ARG A 122 -18.74 -2.28 7.04
N ASP A 123 -18.59 -3.58 7.31
CA ASP A 123 -18.68 -4.74 6.41
C ASP A 123 -18.46 -4.45 4.92
N VAL A 124 -17.34 -3.81 4.61
CA VAL A 124 -17.01 -3.27 3.27
C VAL A 124 -17.11 -4.34 2.16
N LYS A 125 -16.91 -5.61 2.53
CA LYS A 125 -16.92 -6.76 1.62
C LYS A 125 -18.15 -7.66 1.78
N GLY A 126 -19.06 -7.36 2.71
CA GLY A 126 -20.19 -8.24 3.05
C GLY A 126 -19.79 -9.56 3.73
N LEU A 127 -18.52 -9.71 4.12
CA LEU A 127 -17.96 -10.97 4.62
C LEU A 127 -18.23 -11.18 6.11
N TYR A 128 -18.33 -10.09 6.90
CA TYR A 128 -18.61 -10.20 8.33
C TYR A 128 -20.03 -10.70 8.56
N LYS A 129 -21.01 -10.20 7.81
CA LYS A 129 -22.39 -10.69 7.87
C LYS A 129 -22.48 -12.19 7.59
N GLU A 130 -21.81 -12.67 6.55
CA GLU A 130 -21.80 -14.08 6.18
C GLU A 130 -21.06 -14.96 7.21
N ALA A 131 -19.96 -14.46 7.77
CA ALA A 131 -19.21 -15.15 8.81
C ALA A 131 -20.00 -15.27 10.13
N LEU A 132 -20.63 -14.18 10.58
CA LEU A 132 -21.45 -14.14 11.79
C LEU A 132 -22.72 -14.99 11.65
N ALA A 133 -23.27 -15.10 10.43
CA ALA A 133 -24.37 -16.02 10.12
C ALA A 133 -23.91 -17.50 10.02
N GLY A 134 -22.63 -17.81 10.22
CA GLY A 134 -22.08 -19.16 10.12
C GLY A 134 -21.95 -19.72 8.70
N ARG A 135 -22.20 -18.89 7.67
CA ARG A 135 -22.14 -19.28 6.26
C ARG A 135 -20.71 -19.23 5.69
N LEU A 136 -19.82 -18.45 6.31
CA LEU A 136 -18.40 -18.40 5.97
C LEU A 136 -17.55 -18.96 7.12
N LYS A 137 -17.10 -20.21 6.97
CA LYS A 137 -16.22 -20.88 7.94
C LYS A 137 -14.77 -20.42 7.79
N GLY A 138 -14.02 -20.47 8.89
CA GLY A 138 -12.60 -20.13 8.92
C GLY A 138 -12.33 -18.64 8.69
N PHE A 139 -13.29 -17.76 9.01
CA PHE A 139 -13.12 -16.33 8.83
C PHE A 139 -12.37 -15.73 10.03
N THR A 140 -11.24 -15.10 9.75
CA THR A 140 -10.32 -14.57 10.76
C THR A 140 -11.00 -13.52 11.65
N GLY A 141 -10.89 -13.69 12.96
CA GLY A 141 -11.55 -12.88 13.99
C GLY A 141 -12.94 -13.38 14.39
N VAL A 142 -13.56 -14.29 13.63
CA VAL A 142 -14.89 -14.86 13.94
C VAL A 142 -14.80 -16.36 14.25
N SER A 143 -14.41 -17.17 13.26
CA SER A 143 -14.31 -18.63 13.38
C SER A 143 -12.88 -19.16 13.22
N ASP A 144 -11.91 -18.29 12.99
CA ASP A 144 -10.47 -18.53 12.95
C ASP A 144 -9.77 -17.41 13.76
N PRO A 145 -8.75 -17.68 14.58
CA PRO A 145 -8.18 -16.65 15.46
C PRO A 145 -7.41 -15.57 14.68
N TYR A 146 -7.33 -14.39 15.29
CA TYR A 146 -6.33 -13.38 14.98
C TYR A 146 -5.46 -13.17 16.22
N GLU A 147 -4.18 -13.52 16.13
CA GLU A 147 -3.23 -13.32 17.20
C GLU A 147 -2.63 -11.93 17.08
N GLU A 148 -3.14 -10.98 17.88
CA GLU A 148 -2.61 -9.62 17.92
C GLU A 148 -1.09 -9.62 18.18
N PRO A 149 -0.31 -8.75 17.50
CA PRO A 149 1.11 -8.59 17.78
C PRO A 149 1.33 -8.21 19.26
N LEU A 150 2.29 -8.84 19.92
CA LEU A 150 2.60 -8.56 21.33
C LEU A 150 3.47 -7.31 21.50
N ALA A 151 4.36 -7.07 20.52
CA ALA A 151 5.27 -5.93 20.51
C ALA A 151 5.42 -5.41 19.07
N PRO A 152 4.33 -4.87 18.45
CA PRO A 152 4.44 -4.22 17.16
C PRO A 152 5.30 -2.96 17.27
N ASP A 153 6.00 -2.62 16.20
CA ASP A 153 6.79 -1.39 16.11
C ASP A 153 5.89 -0.15 16.12
N VAL A 154 4.72 -0.24 15.48
CA VAL A 154 3.71 0.82 15.44
C VAL A 154 2.32 0.24 15.66
N ILE A 155 1.48 0.94 16.41
CA ILE A 155 0.05 0.65 16.52
C ILE A 155 -0.73 1.86 15.97
N VAL A 156 -1.73 1.59 15.13
CA VAL A 156 -2.71 2.59 14.67
C VAL A 156 -4.12 2.10 14.95
N GLU A 157 -4.95 2.92 15.57
CA GLU A 157 -6.33 2.59 15.94
C GLU A 157 -7.32 3.21 14.93
N THR A 158 -7.67 2.46 13.87
CA THR A 158 -8.40 3.01 12.71
C THR A 158 -9.91 3.20 12.94
N ASP A 159 -10.41 2.88 14.12
CA ASP A 159 -11.71 3.30 14.64
C ASP A 159 -11.68 4.68 15.32
N ARG A 160 -10.49 5.18 15.68
CA ARG A 160 -10.27 6.42 16.43
C ARG A 160 -9.47 7.47 15.66
N GLU A 161 -8.70 7.03 14.69
CA GLU A 161 -7.81 7.86 13.89
C GLU A 161 -8.35 8.02 12.46
N THR A 162 -8.06 9.16 11.84
CA THR A 162 -8.21 9.29 10.39
C THR A 162 -7.06 8.57 9.67
N VAL A 163 -7.26 8.24 8.39
CA VAL A 163 -6.22 7.60 7.57
C VAL A 163 -4.96 8.46 7.51
N GLU A 164 -5.09 9.78 7.43
CA GLU A 164 -3.98 10.74 7.42
C GLU A 164 -3.21 10.73 8.74
N SER A 165 -3.92 10.68 9.87
CA SER A 165 -3.32 10.62 11.21
C SER A 165 -2.54 9.32 11.40
N SER A 166 -3.15 8.17 11.12
CA SER A 166 -2.47 6.87 11.19
C SER A 166 -1.26 6.81 10.25
N SER A 167 -1.38 7.32 9.02
CA SER A 167 -0.26 7.35 8.08
C SER A 167 0.89 8.22 8.55
N SER A 168 0.59 9.34 9.22
CA SER A 168 1.59 10.28 9.74
C SER A 168 2.39 9.67 10.90
N ILE A 169 1.75 8.87 11.76
CA ILE A 169 2.43 8.09 12.82
C ILE A 169 3.46 7.14 12.20
N ILE A 170 3.05 6.37 11.19
CA ILE A 170 3.91 5.41 10.50
C ILE A 170 5.07 6.11 9.78
N ILE A 171 4.80 7.22 9.09
CA ILE A 171 5.82 8.01 8.40
C ILE A 171 6.86 8.54 9.39
N ARG A 172 6.42 9.05 10.54
CA ARG A 172 7.32 9.55 11.59
C ARG A 172 8.23 8.45 12.14
N GLU A 173 7.71 7.23 12.31
CA GLU A 173 8.53 6.07 12.71
C GLU A 173 9.64 5.80 11.67
N LEU A 174 9.29 5.81 10.38
CA LEU A 174 10.26 5.61 9.30
C LEU A 174 11.30 6.73 9.23
N GLU A 175 10.93 7.97 9.53
CA GLU A 175 11.86 9.11 9.63
C GLU A 175 12.82 8.93 10.81
N GLN A 176 12.31 8.60 11.99
CA GLN A 176 13.10 8.42 13.22
C GLN A 176 14.13 7.29 13.08
N ARG A 177 13.81 6.24 12.32
CA ARG A 177 14.75 5.16 11.98
C ARG A 177 15.73 5.52 10.85
N GLY A 178 15.62 6.71 10.27
CA GLY A 178 16.46 7.15 9.14
C GLY A 178 16.17 6.40 7.82
N LEU A 179 15.07 5.67 7.73
CA LEU A 179 14.72 4.84 6.57
C LEU A 179 14.23 5.70 5.40
N ILE A 180 13.59 6.82 5.68
CA ILE A 180 13.05 7.76 4.67
C ILE A 180 13.57 9.18 4.93
N PRO A 181 13.64 10.07 3.91
CA PRO A 181 14.00 11.46 4.17
C PRO A 181 12.88 12.11 4.99
N GLU A 182 13.28 12.97 5.92
CA GLU A 182 12.36 13.91 6.56
C GLU A 182 11.74 14.83 5.52
N VAL A 183 10.52 15.30 5.81
CA VAL A 183 9.87 16.30 4.96
C VAL A 183 10.70 17.57 4.94
N ASP A 184 11.18 17.94 3.75
CA ASP A 184 11.72 19.29 3.52
C ASP A 184 10.55 20.29 3.47
N LEU A 185 10.20 20.86 4.63
CA LEU A 185 9.15 21.87 4.77
C LEU A 185 9.47 23.17 3.99
N SER A 186 10.69 23.35 3.51
CA SER A 186 11.09 24.51 2.70
C SER A 186 10.69 24.40 1.22
N ARG A 187 10.27 23.21 0.75
CA ARG A 187 9.85 22.98 -0.64
C ARG A 187 8.32 22.92 -0.76
N PRO A 188 7.68 23.77 -1.58
CA PRO A 188 6.24 23.69 -1.79
C PRO A 188 5.86 22.33 -2.41
N ARG A 189 4.88 21.65 -1.82
CA ARG A 189 4.30 20.42 -2.40
C ARG A 189 3.68 20.80 -3.76
N ILE A 190 4.36 20.45 -4.85
CA ILE A 190 3.74 20.52 -6.18
C ILE A 190 2.70 19.39 -6.21
N VAL A 191 1.44 19.73 -5.99
CA VAL A 191 0.32 18.80 -6.22
C VAL A 191 0.25 18.60 -7.73
N SER A 192 0.96 17.59 -8.24
CA SER A 192 0.77 17.17 -9.62
C SER A 192 -0.59 16.51 -9.71
N SER A 193 -1.60 17.23 -10.19
CA SER A 193 -2.83 16.64 -10.70
C SER A 193 -2.42 15.52 -11.66
N GLY A 194 -2.72 14.28 -11.29
CA GLY A 194 -2.28 13.10 -12.00
C GLY A 194 -2.62 13.16 -13.49
N PHE A 195 -1.62 13.43 -14.31
CA PHE A 195 -1.60 13.01 -15.71
C PHE A 195 -0.33 12.19 -15.90
N SER A 196 -0.53 10.93 -16.22
CA SER A 196 0.50 9.92 -16.33
C SER A 196 1.59 10.36 -17.30
N ARG A 197 2.86 10.32 -16.86
CA ARG A 197 4.04 10.37 -17.74
C ARG A 197 4.25 9.02 -18.45
N ARG A 198 3.18 8.39 -18.94
CA ARG A 198 3.26 7.34 -19.96
C ARG A 198 3.00 8.03 -21.29
N TRP A 199 3.82 7.73 -22.31
CA TRP A 199 3.88 8.38 -23.63
C TRP A 199 4.81 9.61 -23.75
N ARG A 200 6.10 9.41 -23.44
CA ARG A 200 7.19 10.05 -24.21
C ARG A 200 7.93 9.00 -25.05
N SER A 201 7.20 8.29 -25.90
CA SER A 201 7.80 7.46 -26.95
C SER A 201 6.81 7.23 -28.10
N ALA A 202 6.34 8.31 -28.70
CA ALA A 202 5.60 8.27 -29.97
C ALA A 202 5.69 9.63 -30.67
N ALA A 203 6.92 10.12 -30.88
CA ALA A 203 7.23 11.19 -31.84
C ALA A 203 8.72 11.20 -32.16
N LYS A 204 9.26 10.05 -32.56
CA LYS A 204 10.51 9.95 -33.32
C LYS A 204 10.22 9.17 -34.60
N SER A 205 9.41 9.75 -35.48
CA SER A 205 9.42 9.42 -36.92
C SER A 205 8.46 10.35 -37.69
N SER A 206 8.91 11.54 -38.02
CA SER A 206 8.58 12.14 -39.32
C SER A 206 9.60 13.22 -39.64
N ARG A 207 10.13 13.12 -40.85
CA ARG A 207 11.19 13.95 -41.41
C ARG A 207 10.67 15.35 -41.71
N ARG A 208 11.62 16.31 -41.66
CA ARG A 208 11.76 17.54 -42.46
C ARG A 208 10.51 18.09 -43.15
N VAL A 209 10.12 19.31 -42.74
CA VAL A 209 9.86 20.42 -43.67
C VAL A 209 10.45 21.70 -43.06
N THR A 210 11.17 22.44 -43.88
CA THR A 210 11.88 23.69 -43.60
C THR A 210 10.97 24.92 -43.67
N ALA A 211 11.28 25.88 -42.78
CA ALA A 211 11.30 27.33 -42.97
C ALA A 211 10.00 28.18 -43.02
N ALA A 212 10.12 29.32 -42.31
CA ALA A 212 9.57 30.66 -42.56
C ALA A 212 8.30 31.14 -41.81
N GLY A 213 8.43 32.32 -41.18
CA GLY A 213 7.37 33.17 -40.61
C GLY A 213 6.95 32.79 -39.19
N GLY A 214 7.02 33.63 -38.14
CA GLY A 214 6.70 35.05 -38.07
C GLY A 214 5.23 35.21 -37.66
N GLY A 215 4.95 35.58 -36.40
CA GLY A 215 3.63 36.10 -35.98
C GLY A 215 2.86 35.33 -34.90
N SER A 216 2.81 35.95 -33.71
CA SER A 216 1.73 35.96 -32.71
C SER A 216 0.44 35.13 -32.92
N SER A 217 0.07 34.33 -31.91
CA SER A 217 -1.31 34.31 -31.37
C SER A 217 -1.44 33.45 -30.10
N LEU A 218 -1.47 34.12 -28.94
CA LEU A 218 -2.51 33.84 -27.95
C LEU A 218 -3.87 33.84 -28.68
N THR A 219 -4.80 32.96 -28.31
CA THR A 219 -6.27 32.96 -28.63
C THR A 219 -6.85 31.71 -29.33
N ILE A 220 -6.29 30.50 -29.17
CA ILE A 220 -7.04 29.27 -29.53
C ILE A 220 -6.83 28.16 -28.49
N LEU A 221 -7.51 28.24 -27.34
CA LEU A 221 -7.83 27.08 -26.48
C LEU A 221 -8.78 27.44 -25.31
N LYS A 222 -9.79 28.28 -25.55
CA LYS A 222 -10.84 28.60 -24.56
C LYS A 222 -12.24 28.13 -24.95
N ARG A 223 -12.37 27.16 -25.87
CA ARG A 223 -13.69 26.81 -26.46
C ARG A 223 -14.06 25.32 -26.52
N LEU A 224 -13.51 24.48 -25.63
CA LEU A 224 -13.87 23.05 -25.60
C LEU A 224 -14.33 22.49 -24.23
N PHE A 225 -14.52 23.33 -23.22
CA PHE A 225 -15.10 22.90 -21.93
C PHE A 225 -16.28 23.77 -21.53
N LEU A 226 -17.41 23.55 -22.20
CA LEU A 226 -18.74 23.80 -21.65
C LEU A 226 -19.74 22.96 -22.46
N ASN A 227 -20.55 22.20 -21.75
CA ASN A 227 -21.64 21.31 -22.20
C ASN A 227 -21.26 19.89 -22.62
N LYS A 228 -21.53 18.91 -21.76
CA LYS A 228 -22.69 17.98 -21.92
C LYS A 228 -22.88 17.07 -20.69
N PRO A 229 -24.08 16.46 -20.52
CA PRO A 229 -24.80 16.41 -19.25
C PRO A 229 -24.79 15.06 -18.52
N ILE A 230 -25.21 15.13 -17.27
CA ILE A 230 -25.62 14.04 -16.37
C ILE A 230 -26.71 13.19 -17.03
N ARG A 231 -26.58 11.86 -16.99
CA ARG A 231 -27.71 10.93 -17.14
C ARG A 231 -27.72 9.88 -16.03
N LYS A 232 -28.85 9.85 -15.32
CA LYS A 232 -29.28 8.81 -14.37
C LYS A 232 -29.57 7.49 -15.10
N ARG A 233 -29.16 6.37 -14.51
CA ARG A 233 -30.03 5.28 -14.03
C ARG A 233 -29.22 4.39 -13.10
#